data_AF-K3XS64-F1
#
_entry.id   AF-K3XS64-F1
#
_cell.length_a   1.000
_cell.length_b   1.000
_cell.length_c   1.000
_cell.angle_alpha   90.00
_cell.angle_beta   90.00
_cell.angle_gamma   90.00
#
_symmetry.space_group_name_H-M   'P 1'
#
loop_
_entity.id
_entity.type
_entity.pdbx_description
1 polymer ?
#
loop_
_entity_poly.entity_id
_entity_poly.type
_entity_poly.pdbx_seq_one_letter_code
_entity_poly.pdbx_strand_id
1 'polypeptide(L)'
;MGAVKRVCPLFRPRERALPTFPLFLLGCAFFAVAAFAGDTILPGEGISGNETLVSKNGEFELGFFSPGDNIHFFLGVRFKKMPSTSPNFWVGNRVPITDLSASALEVFGGSLCIKEAGASLWCSSGVAVGPSPPAAAAVLLDNGNLVVMDRANSFRILWQSLDYPGDSLLPGARLGFDRDTGSNISMTYEHYPNNGSISVDQSRRNGFVLTTDGLDSLGTFPDWMVTSQDNGSSLVLNRPNPNVTEFLQLHLGQVSLKRWSEDSAAANRSGWVARWTFPSDCKSSGFFCAAQVNEGNVLCLLDSRLEGNANVKELDITCRVACWCIQDEKDDRPSIGQVVRMLEGVVNTEIPPIPSSFENLMEGENSCIYSDEG
;
A
#
# COMPACT_ATOMS: atom_id res chain seq x y z
N MET A 1 26.81 -76.82 83.83
CA MET A 1 27.91 -76.19 83.07
C MET A 1 27.33 -75.56 81.82
N GLY A 2 27.08 -74.25 81.85
CA GLY A 2 26.61 -73.51 80.69
C GLY A 2 27.33 -72.17 80.68
N ALA A 3 28.19 -71.97 79.68
CA ALA A 3 28.89 -70.72 79.47
C ALA A 3 28.49 -70.15 78.11
N VAL A 4 28.11 -68.88 78.18
CA VAL A 4 27.69 -67.96 77.13
C VAL A 4 28.87 -67.61 76.21
N LYS A 5 28.64 -67.44 74.91
CA LYS A 5 29.46 -66.56 74.05
C LYS A 5 28.59 -65.71 73.12
N ARG A 6 29.10 -64.50 72.90
CA ARG A 6 28.42 -63.25 72.49
C ARG A 6 28.20 -63.09 70.98
N VAL A 7 27.27 -62.16 70.71
CA VAL A 7 26.79 -61.54 69.47
C VAL A 7 27.84 -60.65 68.77
N CYS A 8 27.73 -60.49 67.43
CA CYS A 8 27.81 -59.20 66.71
C CYS A 8 27.19 -59.29 65.29
N PRO A 9 26.55 -58.22 64.75
CA PRO A 9 25.64 -58.28 63.60
C PRO A 9 26.26 -57.84 62.26
N LEU A 10 25.70 -58.35 61.15
CA LEU A 10 26.04 -57.97 59.77
C LEU A 10 25.31 -56.69 59.33
N PHE A 11 26.10 -55.71 58.88
CA PHE A 11 25.70 -54.43 58.31
C PHE A 11 25.02 -54.60 56.94
N ARG A 12 23.84 -54.01 56.72
CA ARG A 12 23.21 -53.83 55.39
C ARG A 12 23.50 -52.42 54.85
N PRO A 13 23.87 -52.25 53.56
CA PRO A 13 24.06 -50.93 52.98
C PRO A 13 22.72 -50.24 52.65
N ARG A 14 22.73 -48.92 52.81
CA ARG A 14 21.60 -47.97 52.71
C ARG A 14 21.43 -47.50 51.27
N GLU A 15 20.27 -47.75 50.67
CA GLU A 15 19.89 -47.21 49.34
C GLU A 15 19.78 -45.67 49.40
N ARG A 16 20.38 -44.99 48.43
CA ARG A 16 20.33 -43.53 48.27
C ARG A 16 19.21 -43.18 47.28
N ALA A 17 18.23 -42.41 47.74
CA ALA A 17 17.21 -41.80 46.90
C ALA A 17 17.81 -40.65 46.06
N LEU A 18 17.47 -40.60 44.76
CA LEU A 18 17.81 -39.52 43.83
C LEU A 18 16.90 -38.29 44.11
N PRO A 19 17.42 -37.05 44.03
CA PRO A 19 16.63 -35.85 44.23
C PRO A 19 15.77 -35.54 42.99
N THR A 20 14.46 -35.42 43.19
CA THR A 20 13.51 -34.88 42.21
C THR A 20 13.74 -33.38 42.04
N PHE A 21 14.21 -32.94 40.87
CA PHE A 21 14.24 -31.54 40.47
C PHE A 21 12.83 -31.08 40.07
N PRO A 22 12.30 -29.97 40.62
CA PRO A 22 11.05 -29.41 40.14
C PRO A 22 11.29 -28.77 38.76
N LEU A 23 10.62 -29.29 37.75
CA LEU A 23 10.56 -28.70 36.42
C LEU A 23 9.80 -27.36 36.54
N PHE A 24 10.53 -26.25 36.64
CA PHE A 24 9.96 -24.92 36.57
C PHE A 24 9.48 -24.72 35.13
N LEU A 25 8.19 -24.97 34.88
CA LEU A 25 7.52 -24.54 33.66
C LEU A 25 7.58 -23.01 33.65
N LEU A 26 8.65 -22.47 33.08
CA LEU A 26 8.72 -21.08 32.66
C LEU A 26 7.63 -20.92 31.61
N GLY A 27 6.43 -20.54 32.06
CA GLY A 27 5.35 -20.17 31.17
C GLY A 27 5.89 -19.08 30.26
N CYS A 28 6.07 -19.41 28.98
CA CYS A 28 6.13 -18.41 27.94
C CYS A 28 4.83 -17.63 28.06
N ALA A 29 4.86 -16.52 28.81
CA ALA A 29 3.96 -15.43 28.56
C ALA A 29 4.20 -15.09 27.10
N PHE A 30 3.29 -15.54 26.24
CA PHE A 30 3.05 -14.87 24.97
C PHE A 30 2.91 -13.40 25.35
N PHE A 31 3.96 -12.62 25.12
CA PHE A 31 3.84 -11.17 25.07
C PHE A 31 2.96 -10.93 23.83
N ALA A 32 1.64 -11.01 24.01
CA ALA A 32 0.72 -10.31 23.15
C ALA A 32 1.07 -8.83 23.37
N VAL A 33 1.94 -8.31 22.51
CA VAL A 33 2.21 -6.88 22.42
C VAL A 33 0.85 -6.22 22.24
N ALA A 34 0.55 -5.26 23.11
CA ALA A 34 -0.75 -4.66 23.26
C ALA A 34 -1.22 -4.09 21.91
N ALA A 35 -2.49 -4.32 21.56
CA ALA A 35 -3.15 -3.52 20.54
C ALA A 35 -3.67 -2.25 21.23
N PHE A 36 -3.26 -1.08 20.75
CA PHE A 36 -3.89 0.19 21.12
C PHE A 36 -5.31 0.24 20.52
N ALA A 37 -6.28 -0.40 21.16
CA ALA A 37 -7.64 -0.53 20.62
C ALA A 37 -8.51 0.73 20.81
N GLY A 38 -7.97 1.90 20.46
CA GLY A 38 -8.68 3.18 20.42
C GLY A 38 -8.79 3.72 19.00
N ASP A 39 -9.66 4.70 18.80
CA ASP A 39 -9.77 5.50 17.56
C ASP A 39 -9.01 6.83 17.67
N THR A 40 -8.49 7.16 18.84
CA THR A 40 -7.95 8.48 19.17
C THR A 40 -6.55 8.40 19.79
N ILE A 41 -5.60 9.20 19.27
CA ILE A 41 -4.29 9.46 19.86
C ILE A 41 -4.33 10.83 20.55
N LEU A 42 -4.06 10.85 21.86
CA LEU A 42 -4.09 12.06 22.68
C LEU A 42 -2.79 12.87 22.57
N PRO A 43 -2.78 14.15 22.96
CA PRO A 43 -1.55 14.93 23.00
C PRO A 43 -0.48 14.25 23.86
N GLY A 44 0.71 14.03 23.31
CA GLY A 44 1.82 13.37 24.00
C GLY A 44 1.71 11.85 24.07
N GLU A 45 0.65 11.26 23.50
CA GLU A 45 0.53 9.82 23.26
C GLU A 45 0.85 9.50 21.79
N GLY A 46 0.96 8.22 21.49
CA GLY A 46 1.25 7.72 20.16
C GLY A 46 1.01 6.21 20.04
N ILE A 47 1.16 5.70 18.83
CA ILE A 47 1.27 4.25 18.56
C ILE A 47 2.70 3.93 18.14
N SER A 48 3.20 2.78 18.58
CA SER A 48 4.58 2.34 18.35
C SER A 48 4.66 0.93 17.76
N GLY A 49 5.60 0.73 16.83
CA GLY A 49 5.81 -0.55 16.15
C GLY A 49 4.55 -1.18 15.58
N ASN A 50 4.14 -2.33 16.14
CA ASN A 50 2.99 -3.10 15.67
C ASN A 50 1.65 -2.65 16.25
N GLU A 51 1.64 -1.60 17.08
CA GLU A 51 0.38 -1.02 17.58
C GLU A 51 -0.42 -0.43 16.42
N THR A 52 -1.74 -0.60 16.47
CA THR A 52 -2.66 -0.09 15.45
C THR A 52 -3.75 0.73 16.11
N LEU A 53 -4.16 1.80 15.45
CA LEU A 53 -5.33 2.60 15.81
C LEU A 53 -6.53 2.10 15.01
N VAL A 54 -7.70 1.95 15.63
CA VAL A 54 -8.87 1.31 15.01
C VAL A 54 -10.05 2.28 15.05
N SER A 55 -10.66 2.53 13.89
CA SER A 55 -11.89 3.32 13.77
C SER A 55 -13.00 2.79 14.67
N LYS A 56 -13.92 3.65 15.06
CA LYS A 56 -14.96 3.36 16.07
C LYS A 56 -15.91 2.24 15.64
N ASN A 57 -16.20 2.16 14.34
CA ASN A 57 -16.98 1.07 13.74
C ASN A 57 -16.17 -0.21 13.46
N GLY A 58 -14.85 -0.19 13.64
CA GLY A 58 -13.95 -1.32 13.40
C GLY A 58 -13.72 -1.66 11.92
N GLU A 59 -14.08 -0.78 10.98
CA GLU A 59 -13.88 -1.01 9.54
C GLU A 59 -12.45 -0.71 9.08
N PHE A 60 -11.87 0.36 9.61
CA PHE A 60 -10.53 0.82 9.28
C PHE A 60 -9.56 0.65 10.44
N GLU A 61 -8.32 0.32 10.11
CA GLU A 61 -7.18 0.38 11.02
C GLU A 61 -6.02 1.16 10.40
N LEU A 62 -5.28 1.86 11.24
CA LEU A 62 -4.09 2.62 10.91
C LEU A 62 -2.90 1.99 11.64
N GLY A 63 -1.77 1.86 10.95
CA GLY A 63 -0.52 1.38 11.52
C GLY A 63 0.62 1.42 10.52
N PHE A 64 1.75 0.82 10.90
CA PHE A 64 2.89 0.65 10.01
C PHE A 64 2.76 -0.69 9.27
N PHE A 65 2.65 -0.64 7.94
CA PHE A 65 2.43 -1.81 7.10
C PHE A 65 3.50 -1.92 6.02
N SER A 66 3.86 -3.14 5.65
CA SER A 66 4.73 -3.41 4.51
C SER A 66 3.90 -3.86 3.31
N PRO A 67 4.18 -3.36 2.08
CA PRO A 67 3.48 -3.77 0.87
C PRO A 67 3.89 -5.16 0.37
N GLY A 68 4.98 -5.74 0.87
CA GLY A 68 5.47 -7.05 0.45
C GLY A 68 6.73 -7.48 1.20
N ASP A 69 7.10 -8.74 1.03
CA ASP A 69 8.25 -9.31 1.73
C ASP A 69 9.54 -8.55 1.36
N ASN A 70 10.34 -8.24 2.39
CA ASN A 70 11.58 -7.45 2.28
C ASN A 70 11.41 -6.01 1.78
N ILE A 71 10.19 -5.47 1.80
CA ILE A 71 9.95 -4.05 1.58
C ILE A 71 9.81 -3.35 2.95
N HIS A 72 10.33 -2.13 3.06
CA HIS A 72 10.20 -1.27 4.24
C HIS A 72 8.74 -1.09 4.67
N PHE A 73 8.55 -0.71 5.93
CA PHE A 73 7.24 -0.38 6.46
C PHE A 73 6.90 1.08 6.16
N PHE A 74 5.61 1.38 6.03
CA PHE A 74 5.11 2.72 5.82
C PHE A 74 3.86 2.93 6.64
N LEU A 75 3.59 4.16 7.06
CA LEU A 75 2.34 4.48 7.74
C LEU A 75 1.18 4.43 6.73
N GLY A 76 0.13 3.69 7.05
CA GLY A 76 -1.04 3.60 6.19
C GLY A 76 -2.32 3.25 6.94
N VAL A 77 -3.45 3.55 6.31
CA VAL A 77 -4.78 3.09 6.71
C VAL A 77 -5.16 1.88 5.83
N ARG A 78 -5.85 0.88 6.36
CA ARG A 78 -6.37 -0.25 5.58
C ARG A 78 -7.71 -0.74 6.14
N PHE A 79 -8.44 -1.55 5.37
CA PHE A 79 -9.65 -2.20 5.83
C PHE A 79 -9.30 -3.36 6.78
N LYS A 80 -9.69 -3.22 8.04
CA LYS A 80 -9.35 -4.15 9.12
C LYS A 80 -9.90 -5.55 8.90
N LYS A 81 -11.11 -5.65 8.34
CA LYS A 81 -11.79 -6.93 8.09
C LYS A 81 -11.20 -7.73 6.93
N MET A 82 -10.21 -7.18 6.21
CA MET A 82 -9.57 -7.80 5.04
C MET A 82 -8.04 -7.82 5.19
N PRO A 83 -7.46 -8.45 6.22
CA PRO A 83 -6.05 -8.27 6.58
C PRO A 83 -5.04 -8.74 5.51
N SER A 84 -5.41 -9.72 4.68
CA SER A 84 -4.51 -10.29 3.66
C SER A 84 -4.70 -9.69 2.27
N THR A 85 -5.80 -8.96 2.03
CA THR A 85 -6.20 -8.47 0.70
C THR A 85 -6.51 -6.98 0.70
N SER A 86 -6.51 -6.31 1.85
CA SER A 86 -6.80 -4.89 1.90
C SER A 86 -5.70 -4.09 1.20
N PRO A 87 -6.03 -3.12 0.35
CA PRO A 87 -5.09 -2.08 -0.05
C PRO A 87 -4.65 -1.29 1.18
N ASN A 88 -3.46 -0.69 1.07
CA ASN A 88 -2.96 0.28 2.03
C ASN A 88 -3.10 1.69 1.45
N PHE A 89 -3.77 2.57 2.19
CA PHE A 89 -3.91 3.99 1.91
C PHE A 89 -2.83 4.74 2.68
N TRP A 90 -1.70 4.99 2.01
CA TRP A 90 -0.50 5.52 2.64
C TRP A 90 -0.66 6.97 3.11
N VAL A 91 -0.04 7.27 4.25
CA VAL A 91 -0.06 8.58 4.91
C VAL A 91 1.37 9.06 5.12
N GLY A 92 1.59 10.37 5.06
CA GLY A 92 2.90 10.96 5.35
C GLY A 92 3.93 10.75 4.24
N ASN A 93 3.50 10.92 2.97
CA ASN A 93 4.36 10.87 1.79
C ASN A 93 5.19 9.58 1.65
N ARG A 94 4.67 8.44 2.11
CA ARG A 94 5.33 7.12 2.01
C ARG A 94 6.77 7.13 2.53
N VAL A 95 7.00 7.78 3.67
CA VAL A 95 8.30 7.75 4.35
C VAL A 95 8.62 6.31 4.79
N PRO A 96 9.75 5.73 4.34
CA PRO A 96 10.11 4.36 4.68
C PRO A 96 10.57 4.27 6.14
N ILE A 97 10.12 3.20 6.81
CA ILE A 97 10.51 2.80 8.15
C ILE A 97 11.34 1.51 8.04
N THR A 98 12.56 1.60 8.56
CA THR A 98 13.58 0.55 8.51
C THR A 98 13.64 -0.25 9.80
N ASP A 99 13.44 0.41 10.95
CA ASP A 99 13.33 -0.20 12.27
C ASP A 99 11.93 0.02 12.84
N LEU A 100 11.05 -0.95 12.58
CA LEU A 100 9.68 -0.94 13.07
C LEU A 100 9.63 -0.86 14.61
N SER A 101 10.56 -1.49 15.32
CA SER A 101 10.55 -1.52 16.79
C SER A 101 10.86 -0.16 17.42
N ALA A 102 11.57 0.69 16.68
CA ALA A 102 11.91 2.05 17.07
C ALA A 102 11.00 3.11 16.42
N SER A 103 9.95 2.69 15.71
CA SER A 103 9.02 3.58 15.02
C SER A 103 7.86 4.03 15.91
N ALA A 104 7.43 5.28 15.74
CA ALA A 104 6.29 5.85 16.45
C ALA A 104 5.52 6.85 15.60
N LEU A 105 4.20 6.90 15.81
CA LEU A 105 3.32 7.96 15.33
C LEU A 105 2.80 8.75 16.53
N GLU A 106 3.07 10.05 16.57
CA GLU A 106 2.76 10.90 17.72
C GLU A 106 2.04 12.19 17.30
N VAL A 107 1.24 12.74 18.22
CA VAL A 107 0.69 14.09 18.08
C VAL A 107 1.46 15.06 18.96
N PHE A 108 2.18 15.99 18.33
CA PHE A 108 2.99 16.99 19.02
C PHE A 108 2.72 18.39 18.45
N GLY A 109 2.42 19.35 19.33
CA GLY A 109 2.24 20.75 18.93
C GLY A 109 1.17 20.96 17.85
N GLY A 110 0.10 20.16 17.85
CA GLY A 110 -0.97 20.26 16.84
C GLY A 110 -0.61 19.66 15.49
N SER A 111 0.53 18.95 15.39
CA SER A 111 0.99 18.24 14.20
C SER A 111 1.08 16.75 14.48
N LEU A 112 0.79 15.94 13.46
CA LEU A 112 1.02 14.51 13.45
C LEU A 112 2.43 14.24 12.94
N CYS A 113 3.24 13.49 13.67
CA CYS A 113 4.64 13.22 13.31
C CYS A 113 4.96 11.73 13.30
N ILE A 114 5.69 11.31 12.27
CA ILE A 114 6.27 9.98 12.13
C ILE A 114 7.73 10.07 12.61
N LYS A 115 8.09 9.19 13.54
CA LYS A 115 9.42 9.13 14.13
C LYS A 115 10.03 7.75 14.01
N GLU A 116 11.36 7.69 13.93
CA GLU A 116 12.16 6.48 14.01
C GLU A 116 13.40 6.75 14.88
N ALA A 117 13.64 5.92 15.90
CA ALA A 117 14.75 6.08 16.85
C ALA A 117 14.82 7.49 17.49
N GLY A 118 13.67 8.15 17.67
CA GLY A 118 13.55 9.51 18.21
C GLY A 118 13.76 10.64 17.19
N ALA A 119 14.21 10.35 15.97
CA ALA A 119 14.29 11.33 14.88
C ALA A 119 12.92 11.52 14.22
N SER A 120 12.54 12.77 13.94
CA SER A 120 11.30 13.07 13.21
C SER A 120 11.55 12.97 11.71
N LEU A 121 10.99 11.95 11.08
CA LEU A 121 11.14 11.71 9.64
C LEU A 121 10.14 12.53 8.83
N TRP A 122 8.94 12.72 9.37
CA TRP A 122 7.89 13.52 8.74
C TRP A 122 6.97 14.13 9.79
N CYS A 123 6.43 15.31 9.52
CA CYS A 123 5.36 15.91 10.29
C CYS A 123 4.34 16.55 9.35
N SER A 124 3.06 16.50 9.73
CA SER A 124 1.99 17.17 9.01
C SER A 124 2.21 18.68 9.02
N SER A 125 2.27 19.29 7.86
CA SER A 125 2.20 20.75 7.73
C SER A 125 0.75 21.19 7.94
N GLY A 126 0.43 21.71 9.12
CA GLY A 126 -0.90 22.25 9.39
C GLY A 126 -1.09 23.63 8.76
N VAL A 127 -2.26 23.89 8.17
CA VAL A 127 -2.71 25.23 7.72
C VAL A 127 -3.15 26.08 8.92
N ALA A 128 -2.63 25.82 10.13
CA ALA A 128 -3.17 26.39 11.35
C ALA A 128 -2.89 27.90 11.43
N VAL A 129 -3.85 28.68 10.95
CA VAL A 129 -3.97 30.10 11.30
C VAL A 129 -4.29 30.16 12.80
N GLY A 130 -3.32 30.62 13.59
CA GLY A 130 -3.46 30.78 15.04
C GLY A 130 -2.58 29.82 15.87
N PRO A 131 -2.60 29.98 17.21
CA PRO A 131 -1.73 29.21 18.10
C PRO A 131 -2.03 27.72 18.05
N SER A 132 -0.97 26.92 18.22
CA SER A 132 -1.03 25.47 18.37
C SER A 132 -1.91 25.11 19.58
N PRO A 133 -3.00 24.34 19.40
CA PRO A 133 -3.90 24.05 20.50
C PRO A 133 -3.30 22.95 21.40
N PRO A 134 -3.29 23.16 22.74
CA PRO A 134 -2.73 22.20 23.68
C PRO A 134 -3.53 20.88 23.76
N ALA A 135 -4.77 20.88 23.27
CA ALA A 135 -5.67 19.73 23.27
C ALA A 135 -5.80 19.06 21.89
N ALA A 136 -4.82 19.24 21.00
CA ALA A 136 -4.81 18.58 19.69
C ALA A 136 -4.75 17.06 19.82
N ALA A 137 -5.65 16.36 19.14
CA ALA A 137 -5.68 14.90 19.09
C ALA A 137 -5.81 14.43 17.65
N ALA A 138 -5.27 13.25 17.35
CA ALA A 138 -5.50 12.57 16.09
C ALA A 138 -6.62 11.54 16.26
N VAL A 139 -7.55 11.49 15.32
CA VAL A 139 -8.70 10.58 15.36
C VAL A 139 -8.83 9.88 14.01
N LEU A 140 -8.91 8.55 14.03
CA LEU A 140 -9.26 7.74 12.85
C LEU A 140 -10.78 7.62 12.74
N LEU A 141 -11.35 8.31 11.76
CA LEU A 141 -12.79 8.33 11.52
C LEU A 141 -13.27 7.05 10.83
N ASP A 142 -14.57 6.78 10.95
CA ASP A 142 -15.27 5.61 10.38
C ASP A 142 -15.25 5.54 8.85
N ASN A 143 -14.81 6.61 8.17
CA ASN A 143 -14.61 6.67 6.72
C ASN A 143 -13.13 6.48 6.32
N GLY A 144 -12.25 6.13 7.25
CA GLY A 144 -10.82 5.96 7.03
C GLY A 144 -10.01 7.25 6.98
N ASN A 145 -10.65 8.42 7.20
CA ASN A 145 -9.94 9.69 7.30
C ASN A 145 -9.26 9.81 8.66
N LEU A 146 -7.94 10.03 8.66
CA LEU A 146 -7.19 10.37 9.87
C LEU A 146 -7.15 11.89 9.98
N VAL A 147 -7.75 12.43 11.04
CA VAL A 147 -7.82 13.89 11.26
C VAL A 147 -7.04 14.29 12.50
N VAL A 148 -6.32 15.40 12.44
CA VAL A 148 -5.81 16.10 13.61
C VAL A 148 -6.75 17.26 13.88
N MET A 149 -7.32 17.30 15.08
CA MET A 149 -8.34 18.30 15.45
C MET A 149 -8.12 18.82 16.86
N ASP A 150 -8.58 20.04 17.10
CA ASP A 150 -8.62 20.61 18.44
C ASP A 150 -9.79 20.01 19.24
N ARG A 151 -9.52 19.31 20.35
CA ARG A 151 -10.62 18.76 21.17
C ARG A 151 -11.42 19.83 21.91
N ALA A 152 -10.86 21.02 22.12
CA ALA A 152 -11.61 22.13 22.71
C ALA A 152 -12.60 22.75 21.70
N ASN A 153 -12.32 22.63 20.41
CA ASN A 153 -13.19 23.06 19.31
C ASN A 153 -13.14 22.04 18.17
N SER A 154 -14.00 21.01 18.27
CA SER A 154 -14.03 19.90 17.31
C SER A 154 -14.38 20.30 15.87
N PHE A 155 -14.80 21.54 15.62
CA PHE A 155 -14.98 22.07 14.27
C PHE A 155 -13.67 22.53 13.62
N ARG A 156 -12.59 22.69 14.40
CA ARG A 156 -11.28 23.10 13.91
C ARG A 156 -10.43 21.87 13.58
N ILE A 157 -10.49 21.47 12.32
CA ILE A 157 -9.57 20.48 11.74
C ILE A 157 -8.25 21.20 11.42
N LEU A 158 -7.14 20.67 11.94
CA LEU A 158 -5.79 21.20 11.73
C LEU A 158 -5.11 20.55 10.53
N TRP A 159 -5.42 19.27 10.30
CA TRP A 159 -4.91 18.46 9.20
C TRP A 159 -5.81 17.23 8.99
N GLN A 160 -5.89 16.71 7.76
CA GLN A 160 -6.58 15.45 7.47
C GLN A 160 -5.88 14.65 6.36
N SER A 161 -5.91 13.32 6.45
CA SER A 161 -5.19 12.45 5.50
C SER A 161 -5.80 12.44 4.10
N LEU A 162 -7.12 12.62 3.98
CA LEU A 162 -7.79 12.60 2.67
C LEU A 162 -7.44 13.79 1.76
N ASP A 163 -6.78 14.83 2.29
CA ASP A 163 -6.27 15.96 1.48
C ASP A 163 -4.92 15.65 0.82
N TYR A 164 -4.28 14.55 1.23
CA TYR A 164 -2.96 14.12 0.74
C TYR A 164 -3.02 12.66 0.26
N PRO A 165 -3.87 12.34 -0.74
CA PRO A 165 -3.92 11.00 -1.29
C PRO A 165 -2.60 10.66 -1.99
N GLY A 166 -2.14 9.42 -1.83
CA GLY A 166 -1.10 8.85 -2.67
C GLY A 166 -1.70 8.34 -3.98
N ASP A 167 -1.57 7.04 -4.22
CA ASP A 167 -2.05 6.35 -5.41
C ASP A 167 -3.48 5.78 -5.25
N SER A 168 -4.13 6.05 -4.13
CA SER A 168 -5.46 5.51 -3.81
C SER A 168 -6.31 6.56 -3.10
N LEU A 169 -7.61 6.58 -3.40
CA LEU A 169 -8.57 7.54 -2.87
C LEU A 169 -9.82 6.82 -2.36
N LEU A 170 -10.15 7.09 -1.10
CA LEU A 170 -11.33 6.53 -0.43
C LEU A 170 -12.62 7.27 -0.82
N PRO A 171 -13.78 6.59 -0.78
CA PRO A 171 -15.07 7.23 -1.03
C PRO A 171 -15.34 8.42 -0.10
N GLY A 172 -15.81 9.52 -0.67
CA GLY A 172 -16.05 10.79 0.02
C GLY A 172 -14.84 11.73 0.06
N ALA A 173 -13.67 11.29 -0.39
CA ALA A 173 -12.52 12.17 -0.56
C ALA A 173 -12.66 13.03 -1.83
N ARG A 174 -11.97 14.18 -1.84
CA ARG A 174 -12.02 15.19 -2.90
C ARG A 174 -10.81 15.05 -3.82
N LEU A 175 -11.00 15.35 -5.10
CA LEU A 175 -9.97 15.58 -6.10
C LEU A 175 -10.16 17.00 -6.67
N GLY A 176 -9.09 17.71 -6.98
CA GLY A 176 -9.11 19.07 -7.52
C GLY A 176 -8.98 20.17 -6.47
N PHE A 177 -9.30 21.39 -6.86
CA PHE A 177 -9.07 22.58 -6.05
C PHE A 177 -10.15 22.76 -4.98
N ASP A 178 -9.71 22.76 -3.73
CA ASP A 178 -10.52 23.10 -2.57
C ASP A 178 -10.36 24.60 -2.25
N ARG A 179 -11.47 25.34 -2.34
CA ARG A 179 -11.48 26.80 -2.11
C ARG A 179 -11.32 27.18 -0.63
N ASP A 180 -11.71 26.29 0.27
CA ASP A 180 -11.68 26.54 1.71
C ASP A 180 -10.26 26.39 2.25
N THR A 181 -9.52 25.38 1.76
CA THR A 181 -8.12 25.13 2.17
C THR A 181 -7.10 25.80 1.25
N GLY A 182 -7.48 26.15 0.02
CA GLY A 182 -6.58 26.67 -1.02
C GLY A 182 -5.68 25.59 -1.63
N SER A 183 -5.90 24.31 -1.29
CA SER A 183 -5.11 23.17 -1.77
C SER A 183 -5.67 22.62 -3.07
N ASN A 184 -4.79 22.10 -3.93
CA ASN A 184 -5.17 21.34 -5.11
C ASN A 184 -4.85 19.86 -4.89
N ILE A 185 -5.89 19.05 -4.74
CA ILE A 185 -5.75 17.62 -4.41
C ILE A 185 -5.61 16.82 -5.71
N SER A 186 -4.53 16.05 -5.83
CA SER A 186 -4.27 15.14 -6.95
C SER A 186 -3.82 13.80 -6.41
N MET A 187 -4.18 12.69 -7.08
CA MET A 187 -3.53 11.41 -6.75
C MET A 187 -2.26 11.29 -7.58
N THR A 188 -1.21 10.80 -6.94
CA THR A 188 0.07 10.54 -7.59
C THR A 188 0.49 9.10 -7.31
N TYR A 189 1.04 8.48 -8.34
CA TYR A 189 1.71 7.21 -8.25
C TYR A 189 3.16 7.46 -8.64
N GLU A 190 4.01 7.54 -7.63
CA GLU A 190 5.45 7.64 -7.81
C GLU A 190 6.01 6.23 -7.57
N HIS A 191 6.41 5.59 -8.66
CA HIS A 191 7.14 4.33 -8.60
C HIS A 191 8.21 4.38 -9.67
N TYR A 192 9.41 4.77 -9.24
CA TYR A 192 10.58 4.89 -10.10
C TYR A 192 10.70 3.65 -11.00
N PRO A 193 10.74 3.83 -12.34
CA PRO A 193 10.94 5.08 -13.08
C PRO A 193 9.67 5.88 -13.48
N ASN A 194 8.49 5.40 -13.15
CA ASN A 194 7.23 5.91 -13.69
C ASN A 194 6.50 6.81 -12.71
N ASN A 195 6.03 7.93 -13.24
CA ASN A 195 5.22 8.88 -12.49
C ASN A 195 3.85 8.99 -13.16
N GLY A 196 2.84 8.55 -12.42
CA GLY A 196 1.44 8.75 -12.76
C GLY A 196 0.86 9.88 -11.92
N SER A 197 0.04 10.72 -12.51
CA SER A 197 -0.82 11.61 -11.73
C SER A 197 -2.18 11.75 -12.36
N ILE A 198 -3.17 12.07 -11.52
CA ILE A 198 -4.50 12.43 -11.96
C ILE A 198 -4.95 13.71 -11.28
N SER A 199 -5.35 14.66 -12.11
CA SER A 199 -5.83 15.98 -11.70
C SER A 199 -7.16 16.32 -12.35
N VAL A 200 -7.95 17.16 -11.71
CA VAL A 200 -9.25 17.60 -12.26
C VAL A 200 -9.03 18.57 -13.41
N ASP A 201 -9.71 18.30 -14.53
CA ASP A 201 -9.82 19.24 -15.63
C ASP A 201 -11.07 20.10 -15.45
N GLN A 202 -10.86 21.34 -15.04
CA GLN A 202 -11.94 22.28 -14.73
C GLN A 202 -12.71 22.76 -15.97
N SER A 203 -12.18 22.54 -17.18
CA SER A 203 -12.84 22.95 -18.42
C SER A 203 -13.98 22.00 -18.84
N ARG A 204 -13.98 20.78 -18.29
CA ARG A 204 -14.93 19.72 -18.63
C ARG A 204 -15.64 19.24 -17.37
N ARG A 205 -16.97 19.11 -17.44
CA ARG A 205 -17.74 18.57 -16.32
C ARG A 205 -17.28 17.13 -16.01
N ASN A 206 -16.89 16.88 -14.76
CA ASN A 206 -16.28 15.63 -14.31
C ASN A 206 -15.00 15.24 -15.09
N GLY A 207 -14.37 16.21 -15.75
CA GLY A 207 -13.15 16.00 -16.52
C GLY A 207 -11.95 15.76 -15.63
N PHE A 208 -11.02 14.94 -16.11
CA PHE A 208 -9.71 14.79 -15.50
C PHE A 208 -8.63 14.66 -16.57
N VAL A 209 -7.40 14.91 -16.15
CA VAL A 209 -6.17 14.64 -16.89
C VAL A 209 -5.45 13.53 -16.15
N LEU A 210 -5.18 12.43 -16.85
CA LEU A 210 -4.31 11.35 -16.40
C LEU A 210 -2.97 11.55 -17.09
N THR A 211 -1.95 11.92 -16.33
CA THR A 211 -0.58 12.05 -16.82
C THR A 211 0.17 10.77 -16.48
N THR A 212 0.82 10.15 -17.45
CA THR A 212 1.69 8.98 -17.24
C THR A 212 2.96 9.22 -18.02
N ASP A 213 4.09 9.30 -17.33
CA ASP A 213 5.42 9.49 -17.94
C ASP A 213 5.48 10.73 -18.85
N GLY A 214 4.78 11.80 -18.46
CA GLY A 214 4.67 13.06 -19.20
C GLY A 214 3.64 13.08 -20.34
N LEU A 215 2.92 11.98 -20.56
CA LEU A 215 1.84 11.90 -21.54
C LEU A 215 0.48 12.12 -20.89
N ASP A 216 -0.29 13.05 -21.44
CA ASP A 216 -1.61 13.40 -20.94
C ASP A 216 -2.72 12.68 -21.69
N SER A 217 -3.57 11.98 -20.93
CA SER A 217 -4.80 11.37 -21.41
C SER A 217 -6.00 12.05 -20.76
N LEU A 218 -6.91 12.56 -21.59
CA LEU A 218 -8.10 13.26 -21.13
C LEU A 218 -9.24 12.27 -20.88
N GLY A 219 -9.70 12.19 -19.64
CA GLY A 219 -10.82 11.34 -19.24
C GLY A 219 -12.01 12.12 -18.72
N THR A 220 -13.11 11.41 -18.45
CA THR A 220 -14.29 11.98 -17.79
C THR A 220 -14.88 10.93 -16.87
N PHE A 221 -15.03 11.27 -15.58
CA PHE A 221 -15.64 10.37 -14.62
C PHE A 221 -17.15 10.25 -14.88
N PRO A 222 -17.72 9.03 -14.80
CA PRO A 222 -19.16 8.84 -14.88
C PRO A 222 -19.91 9.59 -13.77
N ASP A 223 -21.11 10.08 -14.06
CA ASP A 223 -21.95 10.84 -13.10
C ASP A 223 -22.28 10.08 -11.82
N TRP A 224 -22.40 8.75 -11.91
CA TRP A 224 -22.67 7.92 -10.74
C TRP A 224 -21.44 7.78 -9.83
N MET A 225 -20.24 8.07 -10.33
CA MET A 225 -18.98 7.89 -9.60
C MET A 225 -18.57 9.11 -8.80
N VAL A 226 -18.78 10.31 -9.34
CA VAL A 226 -18.34 11.56 -8.71
C VAL A 226 -19.45 12.60 -8.64
N THR A 227 -19.38 13.45 -7.62
CA THR A 227 -20.19 14.67 -7.52
C THR A 227 -19.30 15.87 -7.75
N SER A 228 -19.67 16.72 -8.72
CA SER A 228 -18.97 17.98 -8.96
C SER A 228 -19.32 19.00 -7.88
N GLN A 229 -18.29 19.61 -7.30
CA GLN A 229 -18.37 20.68 -6.30
C GLN A 229 -17.73 21.95 -6.87
N ASP A 230 -18.02 23.10 -6.26
CA ASP A 230 -17.31 24.36 -6.53
C ASP A 230 -17.28 24.76 -8.03
N ASN A 231 -18.42 24.64 -8.72
CA ASN A 231 -18.55 24.86 -10.17
C ASN A 231 -17.63 23.97 -11.04
N GLY A 232 -17.23 22.80 -10.55
CA GLY A 232 -16.36 21.89 -11.28
C GLY A 232 -14.87 22.03 -10.96
N SER A 233 -14.48 22.91 -10.03
CA SER A 233 -13.07 22.99 -9.61
C SER A 233 -12.61 21.78 -8.82
N SER A 234 -13.55 21.05 -8.22
CA SER A 234 -13.28 19.81 -7.51
C SER A 234 -14.39 18.77 -7.70
N LEU A 235 -14.00 17.50 -7.54
CA LEU A 235 -14.85 16.33 -7.67
C LEU A 235 -14.75 15.52 -6.38
N VAL A 236 -15.88 15.05 -5.86
CA VAL A 236 -15.92 14.18 -4.68
C VAL A 236 -16.29 12.77 -5.13
N LEU A 237 -15.49 11.78 -4.75
CA LEU A 237 -15.80 10.37 -5.02
C LEU A 237 -17.05 9.98 -4.23
N ASN A 238 -18.08 9.50 -4.92
CA ASN A 238 -19.36 9.19 -4.28
C ASN A 238 -19.21 8.01 -3.29
N ARG A 239 -19.91 8.11 -2.16
CA ARG A 239 -19.93 7.00 -1.18
C ARG A 239 -20.84 5.88 -1.69
N PRO A 240 -20.37 4.63 -1.72
CA PRO A 240 -21.21 3.51 -2.10
C PRO A 240 -22.25 3.20 -1.00
N ASN A 241 -23.14 2.25 -1.29
CA ASN A 241 -24.01 1.66 -0.27
C ASN A 241 -23.15 1.11 0.89
N PRO A 242 -23.55 1.22 2.17
CA PRO A 242 -22.81 0.68 3.31
C PRO A 242 -22.31 -0.77 3.19
N ASN A 243 -22.99 -1.61 2.39
CA ASN A 243 -22.59 -3.01 2.18
C ASN A 243 -21.56 -3.21 1.06
N VAL A 244 -21.08 -2.13 0.45
CA VAL A 244 -20.19 -2.17 -0.71
C VAL A 244 -18.88 -1.46 -0.35
N THR A 245 -17.78 -2.16 -0.53
CA THR A 245 -16.44 -1.59 -0.35
C THR A 245 -15.84 -1.25 -1.71
N GLU A 246 -15.54 0.02 -1.91
CA GLU A 246 -14.92 0.56 -3.12
C GLU A 246 -13.83 1.56 -2.77
N PHE A 247 -12.87 1.72 -3.67
CA PHE A 247 -11.90 2.81 -3.67
C PHE A 247 -11.41 3.06 -5.09
N LEU A 248 -10.93 4.27 -5.34
CA LEU A 248 -10.28 4.61 -6.60
C LEU A 248 -8.79 4.34 -6.47
N GLN A 249 -8.20 3.67 -7.45
CA GLN A 249 -6.78 3.33 -7.48
C GLN A 249 -6.16 3.86 -8.76
N LEU A 250 -5.05 4.58 -8.63
CA LEU A 250 -4.12 4.87 -9.70
C LEU A 250 -2.99 3.84 -9.63
N HIS A 251 -2.80 3.07 -10.69
CA HIS A 251 -1.74 2.07 -10.73
C HIS A 251 -1.25 1.90 -12.17
N LEU A 252 0.07 2.04 -12.38
CA LEU A 252 0.73 1.81 -13.67
C LEU A 252 0.09 2.60 -14.83
N GLY A 253 -0.26 3.87 -14.61
CA GLY A 253 -0.86 4.71 -15.66
C GLY A 253 -2.31 4.38 -16.00
N GLN A 254 -2.99 3.65 -15.10
CA GLN A 254 -4.41 3.37 -15.21
C GLN A 254 -5.12 3.78 -13.92
N VAL A 255 -6.27 4.45 -14.06
CA VAL A 255 -7.16 4.73 -12.95
C VAL A 255 -8.33 3.74 -12.96
N SER A 256 -8.56 3.06 -11.86
CA SER A 256 -9.62 2.06 -11.73
C SER A 256 -10.42 2.26 -10.45
N LEU A 257 -11.75 2.21 -10.55
CA LEU A 257 -12.61 2.06 -9.39
C LEU A 257 -12.65 0.57 -9.01
N LYS A 258 -11.94 0.21 -7.95
CA LYS A 258 -11.88 -1.16 -7.43
C LYS A 258 -13.05 -1.41 -6.49
N ARG A 259 -13.69 -2.57 -6.62
CA ARG A 259 -14.79 -3.04 -5.80
C ARG A 259 -14.46 -4.41 -5.22
N TRP A 260 -14.75 -4.60 -3.94
CA TRP A 260 -14.64 -5.91 -3.29
C TRP A 260 -15.75 -6.87 -3.76
N SER A 261 -15.38 -8.13 -4.00
CA SER A 261 -16.27 -9.22 -4.40
C SER A 261 -15.86 -10.52 -3.70
N GLU A 262 -16.74 -11.05 -2.85
CA GLU A 262 -16.48 -12.30 -2.12
C GLU A 262 -16.33 -13.49 -3.08
N ASP A 263 -17.16 -13.56 -4.12
CA ASP A 263 -17.10 -14.61 -5.15
C ASP A 263 -15.75 -14.59 -5.87
N SER A 264 -15.21 -13.40 -6.12
CA SER A 264 -13.90 -13.24 -6.76
C SER A 264 -12.77 -13.59 -5.80
N ALA A 265 -12.90 -13.26 -4.51
CA ALA A 265 -11.90 -13.60 -3.49
C ALA A 265 -11.69 -15.11 -3.36
N ALA A 266 -12.77 -15.89 -3.50
CA ALA A 266 -12.73 -17.35 -3.51
C ALA A 266 -11.98 -17.93 -4.73
N ALA A 267 -11.91 -17.20 -5.84
CA ALA A 267 -11.37 -17.67 -7.12
C ALA A 267 -9.94 -17.19 -7.41
N ASN A 268 -9.55 -15.97 -7.02
CA ASN A 268 -8.32 -15.31 -7.51
C ASN A 268 -7.37 -14.74 -6.43
N ARG A 269 -7.60 -15.03 -5.15
CA ARG A 269 -6.83 -14.57 -3.98
C ARG A 269 -6.78 -13.06 -3.71
N SER A 270 -7.23 -12.17 -4.61
CA SER A 270 -7.23 -10.72 -4.36
C SER A 270 -8.61 -10.16 -4.00
N GLY A 271 -9.70 -10.71 -4.54
CA GLY A 271 -11.08 -10.29 -4.27
C GLY A 271 -11.49 -8.91 -4.80
N TRP A 272 -10.55 -8.12 -5.31
CA TRP A 272 -10.80 -6.80 -5.90
C TRP A 272 -11.02 -6.89 -7.40
N VAL A 273 -12.14 -6.35 -7.86
CA VAL A 273 -12.52 -6.30 -9.28
C VAL A 273 -12.62 -4.84 -9.71
N ALA A 274 -12.09 -4.52 -10.89
CA ALA A 274 -12.28 -3.20 -11.49
C ALA A 274 -13.73 -3.06 -11.99
N ARG A 275 -14.49 -2.15 -11.38
CA ARG A 275 -15.87 -1.82 -11.80
C ARG A 275 -15.88 -0.84 -12.97
N TRP A 276 -14.86 0.01 -13.02
CA TRP A 276 -14.61 0.96 -14.08
C TRP A 276 -13.11 1.24 -14.14
N THR A 277 -12.63 1.51 -15.34
CA THR A 277 -11.22 1.71 -15.62
C THR A 277 -11.04 2.73 -16.73
N PHE A 278 -10.01 3.57 -16.60
CA PHE A 278 -9.57 4.49 -17.64
C PHE A 278 -8.03 4.50 -17.77
N PRO A 279 -7.47 4.47 -18.99
CA PRO A 279 -8.18 4.24 -20.26
C PRO A 279 -8.90 2.89 -20.29
N SER A 280 -10.09 2.83 -20.91
CA SER A 280 -10.92 1.62 -20.98
C SER A 280 -10.48 0.67 -22.10
N ASP A 281 -9.76 1.21 -23.08
CA ASP A 281 -9.03 0.51 -24.12
C ASP A 281 -7.56 0.35 -23.71
N CYS A 282 -6.90 -0.71 -24.18
CA CYS A 282 -5.46 -0.97 -23.99
C CYS A 282 -4.58 0.03 -24.78
N LYS A 283 -4.91 1.33 -24.76
CA LYS A 283 -3.95 2.41 -25.05
C LYS A 283 -3.08 2.66 -23.82
N SER A 284 -2.66 1.56 -23.23
CA SER A 284 -1.68 1.50 -22.17
C SER A 284 -0.33 1.92 -22.74
N SER A 285 0.46 2.65 -21.93
CA SER A 285 1.86 2.89 -22.26
C SER A 285 2.57 1.56 -22.47
N GLY A 286 3.65 1.55 -23.27
CA GLY A 286 4.44 0.33 -23.48
C GLY A 286 4.96 -0.27 -22.15
N PHE A 287 5.13 0.56 -21.13
CA PHE A 287 5.42 0.16 -19.76
C PHE A 287 4.29 -0.67 -19.12
N PHE A 288 3.03 -0.20 -19.15
CA PHE A 288 1.91 -0.99 -18.61
C PHE A 288 1.80 -2.34 -19.32
N CYS A 289 1.99 -2.36 -20.65
CA CYS A 289 2.01 -3.62 -21.40
C CYS A 289 3.14 -4.55 -20.91
N ALA A 290 4.36 -4.03 -20.75
CA ALA A 290 5.50 -4.81 -20.24
C ALA A 290 5.27 -5.32 -18.80
N ALA A 291 4.73 -4.48 -17.93
CA ALA A 291 4.41 -4.83 -16.55
C ALA A 291 3.33 -5.93 -16.48
N GLN A 292 2.24 -5.81 -17.25
CA GLN A 292 1.18 -6.82 -17.27
C GLN A 292 1.64 -8.14 -17.89
N VAL A 293 2.56 -8.12 -18.86
CA VAL A 293 3.23 -9.34 -19.37
C VAL A 293 4.08 -9.99 -18.28
N ASN A 294 4.83 -9.20 -17.52
CA ASN A 294 5.66 -9.70 -16.42
C ASN A 294 4.81 -10.30 -15.27
N GLU A 295 3.65 -9.68 -14.98
CA GLU A 295 2.66 -10.16 -14.00
C GLU A 295 1.83 -11.36 -14.50
N GLY A 296 1.95 -11.74 -15.77
CA GLY A 296 1.19 -12.84 -16.38
C GLY A 296 -0.28 -12.52 -16.66
N ASN A 297 -0.67 -11.25 -16.63
CA ASN A 297 -2.04 -10.79 -16.85
C ASN A 297 -2.27 -10.34 -18.31
N VAL A 298 -1.86 -11.14 -19.29
CA VAL A 298 -1.87 -10.73 -20.72
C VAL A 298 -3.26 -10.57 -21.32
N LEU A 299 -4.29 -11.16 -20.71
CA LEU A 299 -5.68 -11.03 -21.15
C LEU A 299 -6.17 -9.58 -21.11
N CYS A 300 -5.62 -8.76 -20.20
CA CYS A 300 -5.96 -7.34 -20.10
C CYS A 300 -5.40 -6.51 -21.27
N LEU A 301 -4.51 -7.08 -22.10
CA LEU A 301 -3.90 -6.46 -23.27
C LEU A 301 -4.65 -6.80 -24.57
N LEU A 302 -5.66 -7.67 -24.51
CA LEU A 302 -6.42 -8.09 -25.68
C LEU A 302 -7.29 -6.94 -26.20
N ASP A 303 -7.24 -6.70 -27.51
CA ASP A 303 -8.09 -5.69 -28.16
C ASP A 303 -9.57 -6.00 -27.90
N SER A 304 -10.30 -5.02 -27.35
CA SER A 304 -11.73 -5.12 -27.05
C SER A 304 -12.60 -5.58 -28.22
N ARG A 305 -12.20 -5.31 -29.47
CA ARG A 305 -12.91 -5.75 -30.69
C ARG A 305 -12.87 -7.26 -30.91
N LEU A 306 -11.98 -7.97 -30.22
CA LEU A 306 -11.89 -9.42 -30.28
C LEU A 306 -12.88 -10.08 -29.30
N GLU A 307 -13.57 -9.33 -28.44
CA GLU A 307 -14.61 -9.83 -27.52
C GLU A 307 -14.16 -11.04 -26.68
N GLY A 308 -12.87 -11.08 -26.30
CA GLY A 308 -12.31 -12.22 -25.55
C GLY A 308 -12.01 -13.46 -26.39
N ASN A 309 -12.27 -13.44 -27.70
CA ASN A 309 -11.98 -14.53 -28.63
C ASN A 309 -10.50 -14.54 -29.05
N ALA A 310 -9.64 -14.94 -28.11
CA ALA A 310 -8.22 -15.15 -28.38
C ALA A 310 -7.67 -16.35 -27.60
N ASN A 311 -6.70 -17.03 -28.20
CA ASN A 311 -5.94 -18.05 -27.52
C ASN A 311 -4.95 -17.38 -26.54
N VAL A 312 -5.13 -17.61 -25.24
CA VAL A 312 -4.29 -17.01 -24.18
C VAL A 312 -2.81 -17.29 -24.39
N LYS A 313 -2.45 -18.47 -24.89
CA LYS A 313 -1.05 -18.86 -25.11
C LYS A 313 -0.44 -18.10 -26.28
N GLU A 314 -1.19 -17.95 -27.38
CA GLU A 314 -0.73 -17.16 -28.53
C GLU A 314 -0.65 -15.68 -28.18
N LEU A 315 -1.59 -15.19 -27.37
CA LEU A 315 -1.57 -13.82 -26.86
C LEU A 315 -0.33 -13.57 -25.99
N ASP A 316 -0.04 -14.45 -25.03
CA ASP A 316 1.15 -14.34 -24.16
C ASP A 316 2.45 -14.31 -24.97
N ILE A 317 2.62 -15.23 -25.92
CA ILE A 317 3.78 -15.26 -26.81
C ILE A 317 3.87 -13.97 -27.63
N THR A 318 2.75 -13.53 -28.20
CA THR A 318 2.71 -12.31 -29.02
C THR A 318 3.10 -11.07 -28.22
N CYS A 319 2.60 -10.93 -26.99
CA CYS A 319 2.92 -9.81 -26.11
C CYS A 319 4.41 -9.84 -25.70
N ARG A 320 4.97 -11.01 -25.36
CA ARG A 320 6.41 -11.15 -25.05
C ARG A 320 7.28 -10.78 -26.23
N VAL A 321 6.96 -11.26 -27.43
CA VAL A 321 7.69 -10.94 -28.66
C VAL A 321 7.61 -9.44 -28.96
N ALA A 322 6.45 -8.81 -28.78
CA ALA A 322 6.30 -7.37 -28.92
C ALA A 322 7.21 -6.61 -27.94
N CYS A 323 7.26 -7.04 -26.66
CA CYS A 323 8.15 -6.46 -25.66
C CYS A 323 9.64 -6.67 -25.98
N TRP A 324 10.04 -7.80 -26.57
CA TRP A 324 11.41 -8.03 -27.07
C TRP A 324 11.76 -7.13 -28.27
N CYS A 325 10.80 -6.84 -29.15
CA CYS A 325 11.01 -5.99 -30.32
C CYS A 325 11.23 -4.51 -29.98
N ILE A 326 10.76 -4.07 -28.81
CA ILE A 326 10.88 -2.68 -28.35
C ILE A 326 12.01 -2.48 -27.33
N GLN A 327 12.87 -3.49 -27.11
CA GLN A 327 14.04 -3.34 -26.24
C GLN A 327 14.92 -2.20 -26.72
N ASP A 328 15.55 -1.48 -25.82
CA ASP A 328 16.30 -0.28 -26.17
C ASP A 328 17.57 -0.58 -26.93
N GLU A 329 18.35 -1.49 -26.38
CA GLU A 329 19.54 -1.96 -27.04
C GLU A 329 19.15 -2.74 -28.28
N LYS A 330 19.69 -2.28 -29.40
CA LYS A 330 19.41 -2.89 -30.71
C LYS A 330 19.82 -4.37 -30.75
N ASP A 331 20.84 -4.73 -29.98
CA ASP A 331 21.39 -6.08 -29.94
C ASP A 331 20.50 -7.06 -29.16
N ASP A 332 19.64 -6.55 -28.26
CA ASP A 332 18.64 -7.35 -27.54
C ASP A 332 17.38 -7.60 -28.38
N ARG A 333 17.15 -6.79 -29.44
CA ARG A 333 15.99 -6.94 -30.31
C ARG A 333 16.16 -8.17 -31.21
N PRO A 334 15.18 -9.08 -31.27
CA PRO A 334 15.26 -10.24 -32.14
C PRO A 334 15.20 -9.81 -33.61
N SER A 335 15.95 -10.51 -34.47
CA SER A 335 15.80 -10.40 -35.91
C SER A 335 14.40 -10.85 -36.35
N ILE A 336 13.93 -10.39 -37.51
CA ILE A 336 12.61 -10.79 -38.02
C ILE A 336 12.47 -12.32 -38.18
N GLY A 337 13.55 -13.03 -38.50
CA GLY A 337 13.56 -14.49 -38.56
C GLY A 337 13.53 -15.18 -37.19
N GLN A 338 13.96 -14.51 -36.12
CA GLN A 338 13.73 -14.97 -34.75
C GLN A 338 12.31 -14.67 -34.30
N VAL A 339 11.79 -13.48 -34.60
CA VAL A 339 10.40 -13.07 -34.29
C VAL A 339 9.39 -14.09 -34.85
N VAL A 340 9.53 -14.48 -36.12
CA VAL A 340 8.62 -15.48 -36.73
C VAL A 340 8.72 -16.82 -36.01
N ARG A 341 9.93 -17.31 -35.71
CA ARG A 341 10.12 -18.58 -34.99
C ARG A 341 9.60 -18.54 -33.56
N MET A 342 9.67 -17.39 -32.91
CA MET A 342 9.08 -17.16 -31.59
C MET A 342 7.55 -17.21 -31.66
N LEU A 343 6.93 -16.51 -32.62
CA LEU A 343 5.48 -16.52 -32.82
C LEU A 343 4.92 -17.89 -33.23
N GLU A 344 5.69 -18.67 -34.00
CA GLU A 344 5.37 -20.05 -34.36
C GLU A 344 5.51 -21.04 -33.17
N GLY A 345 6.03 -20.57 -32.03
CA GLY A 345 6.26 -21.40 -30.83
C GLY A 345 7.42 -22.39 -30.96
N VAL A 346 8.30 -22.20 -31.95
CA VAL A 346 9.49 -23.04 -32.21
C VAL A 346 10.63 -22.69 -31.25
N VAL A 347 10.67 -21.46 -30.76
CA VAL A 347 11.65 -20.95 -29.79
C VAL A 347 10.91 -20.51 -28.53
N ASN A 348 11.39 -20.93 -27.36
CA ASN A 348 10.81 -20.49 -26.10
C ASN A 348 11.09 -18.99 -25.88
N THR A 349 10.05 -18.21 -25.61
CA THR A 349 10.16 -16.78 -25.34
C THR A 349 10.30 -16.55 -23.85
N GLU A 350 11.52 -16.27 -23.40
CA GLU A 350 11.76 -15.82 -22.02
C GLU A 350 11.02 -14.50 -21.75
N ILE A 351 10.76 -14.22 -20.46
CA ILE A 351 10.15 -12.94 -20.06
C ILE A 351 11.13 -11.83 -20.45
N PRO A 352 10.73 -10.87 -21.31
CA PRO A 352 11.60 -9.77 -21.68
C PRO A 352 11.84 -8.86 -20.47
N PRO A 353 13.05 -8.28 -20.34
CA PRO A 353 13.26 -7.20 -19.40
C PRO A 353 12.39 -5.99 -19.79
N ILE A 354 12.05 -5.15 -18.81
CA ILE A 354 11.34 -3.90 -19.09
C ILE A 354 12.32 -2.95 -19.80
N PRO A 355 12.00 -2.41 -20.98
CA PRO A 355 12.94 -1.60 -21.77
C PRO A 355 13.45 -0.36 -21.01
N SER A 356 14.76 -0.07 -21.12
CA SER A 356 15.45 1.10 -20.60
C SER A 356 15.12 2.48 -21.24
N SER A 357 14.26 2.58 -22.26
CA SER A 357 13.65 3.84 -22.71
C SER A 357 12.54 4.27 -21.77
N PHE A 358 11.96 3.32 -21.04
CA PHE A 358 11.20 3.61 -19.83
C PHE A 358 12.13 3.92 -18.65
N GLU A 359 13.40 3.52 -18.73
CA GLU A 359 14.46 3.94 -17.83
C GLU A 359 15.15 5.28 -18.20
N ASN A 360 15.00 5.88 -19.38
CA ASN A 360 15.67 7.18 -19.67
C ASN A 360 14.92 8.42 -19.10
N LEU A 361 13.99 8.19 -18.15
CA LEU A 361 13.50 9.16 -17.17
C LEU A 361 14.26 9.04 -15.81
N MET A 362 15.36 8.27 -15.78
CA MET A 362 16.15 7.85 -14.62
C MET A 362 17.56 8.44 -14.53
N GLU A 363 17.85 9.62 -15.09
CA GLU A 363 19.08 10.32 -14.66
C GLU A 363 18.82 11.05 -13.35
N GLY A 364 18.81 10.25 -12.29
CA GLY A 364 18.64 10.75 -10.94
C GLY A 364 19.01 9.77 -9.84
N GLU A 365 19.66 8.63 -10.10
CA GLU A 365 20.33 7.86 -9.03
C GLU A 365 21.25 6.78 -9.59
N ASN A 366 22.52 7.14 -9.79
CA ASN A 366 23.60 6.17 -9.79
C ASN A 366 24.91 6.81 -9.30
N SER A 367 25.02 7.03 -7.99
CA SER A 367 26.34 7.16 -7.36
C SER A 367 26.29 6.90 -5.85
N CYS A 368 26.17 5.64 -5.45
CA CYS A 368 26.69 5.15 -4.16
C CYS A 368 27.07 3.67 -4.29
N ILE A 369 27.96 3.35 -5.25
CA ILE A 369 28.76 2.13 -5.18
C ILE A 369 30.05 2.47 -4.43
N TYR A 370 30.22 1.81 -3.29
CA TYR A 370 31.46 1.41 -2.63
C TYR A 370 32.75 2.15 -3.05
N SER A 371 33.32 2.89 -2.10
CA SER A 371 34.77 3.02 -1.99
C SER A 371 35.17 2.40 -0.67
N ASP A 372 35.57 1.13 -0.72
CA ASP A 372 36.41 0.55 0.31
C ASP A 372 37.36 -0.43 -0.40
N GLU A 373 38.55 0.06 -0.75
CA GLU A 373 39.81 -0.69 -0.83
C GLU A 373 40.95 0.34 -0.82
N GLY A 374 41.76 0.34 0.25
CA GLY A 374 43.04 1.06 0.34
C GLY A 374 43.29 1.76 1.66
#